data_AF-A0A3B8U978-F1
#
_entry.id   AF-A0A3B8U978-F1
#
_cell.length_a   1.000
_cell.length_b   1.000
_cell.length_c   1.000
_cell.angle_alpha   90.00
_cell.angle_beta   90.00
_cell.angle_gamma   90.00
#
_symmetry.space_group_name_H-M   'P 1'
#
loop_
_entity.id
_entity.type
_entity.pdbx_description
1 polymer ?
#
loop_
_entity_poly.entity_id
_entity_poly.type
_entity_poly.pdbx_seq_one_letter_code
_entity_poly.pdbx_strand_id
1 'polypeptide(L)'
;MRAATVIQSAYRGHNIRSQLQRHFLPLELFEAAKSALASGTIEQFSRSSCGKTPVYFHPELPIVFKLSKNPQNRKRLQQMIEAKNVCQKNGYTSLVIPEARIHGDFIIERCLPLRDGLEQKKQIGLYIEQQEKFTKAVEEFTAFLCQTLLDDLSAQLWMGLSSVRVGRYDNVALYLDEKNEAKIGLIDLETFSPLPSKSPRGVFQSCLQAIRLFPLHFELILAVGKRFDPQNEKFEKDLQEERASLVEYFDTIYQDHRRFV
;
A
#
# COMPACT_ATOMS: atom_id res chain seq x y z
N MET A 1 22.57 5.79 -39.88
CA MET A 1 22.66 5.81 -38.40
C MET A 1 21.51 6.53 -37.69
N ARG A 2 21.04 7.73 -38.14
CA ARG A 2 19.93 8.48 -37.48
C ARG A 2 18.56 7.77 -37.43
N ALA A 3 18.18 7.02 -38.47
CA ALA A 3 16.87 6.35 -38.52
C ALA A 3 16.71 5.25 -37.45
N ALA A 4 17.78 4.49 -37.17
CA ALA A 4 17.77 3.45 -36.14
C ALA A 4 17.56 4.03 -34.73
N THR A 5 18.18 5.19 -34.44
CA THR A 5 18.02 5.88 -33.15
C THR A 5 16.61 6.44 -32.96
N VAL A 6 15.98 6.94 -34.03
CA VAL A 6 14.59 7.43 -34.02
C VAL A 6 13.60 6.28 -33.81
N ILE A 7 13.79 5.15 -34.51
CA ILE A 7 12.95 3.95 -34.36
C ILE A 7 13.09 3.38 -32.94
N GLN A 8 14.32 3.29 -32.41
CA GLN A 8 14.55 2.85 -31.04
C GLN A 8 13.92 3.80 -30.01
N SER A 9 14.01 5.12 -30.21
CA SER A 9 13.37 6.11 -29.33
C SER A 9 11.84 6.01 -29.39
N ALA A 10 11.27 5.88 -30.58
CA ALA A 10 9.82 5.71 -30.79
C ALA A 10 9.31 4.38 -30.21
N TYR A 11 10.05 3.29 -30.38
CA TYR A 11 9.71 1.99 -29.81
C TYR A 11 9.84 1.98 -28.28
N ARG A 12 10.90 2.60 -27.73
CA ARG A 12 11.02 2.83 -26.28
C ARG A 12 9.87 3.68 -25.76
N GLY A 13 9.51 4.76 -26.47
CA GLY A 13 8.38 5.62 -26.14
C GLY A 13 7.04 4.89 -26.22
N HIS A 14 6.85 4.01 -27.20
CA HIS A 14 5.67 3.17 -27.34
C HIS A 14 5.57 2.12 -26.24
N ASN A 15 6.68 1.42 -25.92
CA ASN A 15 6.73 0.46 -24.82
C ASN A 15 6.52 1.13 -23.45
N ILE A 16 7.11 2.31 -23.24
CA ILE A 16 6.86 3.10 -22.04
C ILE A 16 5.37 3.50 -21.99
N ARG A 17 4.79 3.99 -23.09
CA ARG A 17 3.36 4.34 -23.13
C ARG A 17 2.43 3.13 -22.93
N SER A 18 2.74 1.97 -23.51
CA SER A 18 1.90 0.77 -23.39
C SER A 18 2.00 0.14 -22.01
N GLN A 19 3.19 0.18 -21.38
CA GLN A 19 3.35 -0.17 -19.96
C GLN A 19 2.55 0.80 -19.09
N LEU A 20 2.74 2.11 -19.27
CA LEU A 20 2.02 3.14 -18.54
C LEU A 20 0.49 3.07 -18.73
N GLN A 21 -0.01 2.70 -19.92
CA GLN A 21 -1.45 2.54 -20.18
C GLN A 21 -2.12 1.47 -19.31
N ARG A 22 -1.42 0.40 -18.90
CA ARG A 22 -1.91 -0.61 -17.94
C ARG A 22 -1.85 -0.13 -16.48
N HIS A 23 -1.42 1.11 -16.24
CA HIS A 23 -1.25 1.68 -14.90
C HIS A 23 -2.20 2.84 -14.63
N PHE A 24 -2.79 3.36 -15.68
CA PHE A 24 -3.69 4.48 -15.60
C PHE A 24 -5.13 4.01 -15.47
N LEU A 25 -5.91 4.80 -14.75
CA LEU A 25 -7.35 4.66 -14.66
C LEU A 25 -7.95 4.43 -16.07
N PRO A 26 -8.89 3.47 -16.24
CA PRO A 26 -9.57 3.25 -17.52
C PRO A 26 -10.14 4.56 -18.08
N LEU A 27 -10.05 4.75 -19.39
CA LEU A 27 -10.42 6.03 -20.02
C LEU A 27 -11.87 6.41 -19.75
N GLU A 28 -12.78 5.44 -19.78
CA GLU A 28 -14.21 5.65 -19.50
C GLU A 28 -14.43 6.18 -18.08
N LEU A 29 -13.83 5.54 -17.08
CA LEU A 29 -13.88 6.02 -15.69
C LEU A 29 -13.23 7.39 -15.53
N PHE A 30 -12.13 7.66 -16.24
CA PHE A 30 -11.46 8.95 -16.19
C PHE A 30 -12.30 10.08 -16.81
N GLU A 31 -12.96 9.85 -17.94
CA GLU A 31 -13.83 10.84 -18.58
C GLU A 31 -15.07 11.12 -17.73
N ALA A 32 -15.68 10.09 -17.12
CA ALA A 32 -16.76 10.27 -16.17
C ALA A 32 -16.32 11.12 -14.96
N ALA A 33 -15.13 10.84 -14.42
CA ALA A 33 -14.55 11.60 -13.32
C ALA A 33 -14.31 13.07 -13.67
N LYS A 34 -13.86 13.36 -14.90
CA LYS A 34 -13.68 14.74 -15.38
C LYS A 34 -14.99 15.50 -15.46
N SER A 35 -16.05 14.87 -15.97
CA SER A 35 -17.39 15.47 -16.01
C SER A 35 -17.89 15.83 -14.60
N ALA A 36 -17.67 14.95 -13.62
CA ALA A 36 -18.01 15.21 -12.23
C ALA A 36 -17.27 16.45 -11.69
N LEU A 37 -15.95 16.56 -11.92
CA LEU A 37 -15.17 17.73 -11.50
C LEU A 37 -15.62 19.02 -12.21
N ALA A 38 -15.93 18.96 -13.50
CA ALA A 38 -16.37 20.10 -14.29
C ALA A 38 -17.74 20.63 -13.84
N SER A 39 -18.60 19.78 -13.30
CA SER A 39 -19.91 20.18 -12.78
C SER A 39 -19.85 21.03 -11.49
N GLY A 40 -18.68 21.11 -10.85
CA GLY A 40 -18.48 21.92 -9.63
C GLY A 40 -19.09 21.32 -8.36
N THR A 41 -19.60 20.08 -8.41
CA THR A 41 -20.32 19.43 -7.30
C THR A 41 -19.41 18.68 -6.32
N ILE A 42 -18.08 18.76 -6.45
CA ILE A 42 -17.15 17.98 -5.62
C ILE A 42 -17.31 18.26 -4.12
N GLU A 43 -17.75 19.46 -3.74
CA GLU A 43 -18.01 19.84 -2.35
C GLU A 43 -19.20 19.08 -1.75
N GLN A 44 -20.07 18.52 -2.59
CA GLN A 44 -21.21 17.69 -2.18
C GLN A 44 -20.81 16.24 -1.94
N PHE A 45 -19.60 15.83 -2.37
CA PHE A 45 -19.12 14.47 -2.17
C PHE A 45 -18.71 14.24 -0.72
N SER A 46 -18.91 13.01 -0.25
CA SER A 46 -18.40 12.61 1.05
C SER A 46 -16.88 12.79 1.08
N ARG A 47 -16.37 13.39 2.16
CA ARG A 47 -14.95 13.66 2.35
C ARG A 47 -14.40 12.78 3.47
N SER A 48 -13.16 12.31 3.31
CA SER A 48 -12.43 11.67 4.42
C SER A 48 -12.34 12.63 5.61
N SER A 49 -12.70 12.15 6.79
CA SER A 49 -12.67 12.91 8.05
C SER A 49 -11.25 13.12 8.59
N CYS A 50 -10.28 12.38 8.07
CA CYS A 50 -8.89 12.42 8.49
C CYS A 50 -7.92 12.43 7.29
N GLY A 51 -6.64 12.69 7.58
CA GLY A 51 -5.56 12.77 6.58
C GLY A 51 -5.22 14.21 6.18
N LYS A 52 -3.95 14.43 5.79
CA LYS A 52 -3.45 15.75 5.38
C LYS A 52 -3.99 16.16 4.01
N THR A 53 -4.07 15.21 3.08
CA THR A 53 -4.62 15.43 1.74
C THR A 53 -6.14 15.31 1.80
N PRO A 54 -6.93 16.31 1.37
CA PRO A 54 -8.38 16.16 1.21
C PRO A 54 -8.70 15.07 0.17
N VAL A 55 -9.51 14.09 0.59
CA VAL A 55 -9.98 12.98 -0.26
C VAL A 55 -11.49 13.02 -0.35
N TYR A 56 -12.02 13.04 -1.57
CA TYR A 56 -13.46 13.04 -1.86
C TYR A 56 -13.86 11.72 -2.54
N PHE A 57 -14.97 11.13 -2.11
CA PHE A 57 -15.49 9.87 -2.62
C PHE A 57 -16.66 10.14 -3.57
N HIS A 58 -16.58 9.66 -4.82
CA HIS A 58 -17.70 9.80 -5.73
C HIS A 58 -18.86 8.90 -5.27
N PRO A 59 -20.12 9.39 -5.25
CA PRO A 59 -21.26 8.63 -4.73
C PRO A 59 -21.57 7.36 -5.54
N GLU A 60 -21.35 7.40 -6.87
CA GLU A 60 -21.77 6.32 -7.77
C GLU A 60 -20.64 5.62 -8.53
N LEU A 61 -19.44 6.21 -8.54
CA LEU A 61 -18.33 5.72 -9.35
C LEU A 61 -17.27 5.14 -8.42
N PRO A 62 -16.57 4.05 -8.82
CA PRO A 62 -15.53 3.44 -8.00
C PRO A 62 -14.22 4.24 -8.07
N ILE A 63 -14.28 5.54 -7.75
CA ILE A 63 -13.16 6.48 -7.82
C ILE A 63 -13.13 7.39 -6.59
N VAL A 64 -11.92 7.83 -6.25
CA VAL A 64 -11.67 8.89 -5.27
C VAL A 64 -10.88 10.03 -5.90
N PHE A 65 -11.11 11.24 -5.39
CA PHE A 65 -10.38 12.45 -5.79
C PHE A 65 -9.50 12.89 -4.63
N LYS A 66 -8.18 12.89 -4.83
CA LYS A 66 -7.20 13.41 -3.88
C LYS A 66 -6.72 14.79 -4.32
N LEU A 67 -6.98 15.82 -3.51
CA LEU A 67 -6.59 17.20 -3.80
C LEU A 67 -5.18 17.49 -3.26
N SER A 68 -4.13 17.28 -4.07
CA SER A 68 -2.75 17.61 -3.67
C SER A 68 -2.11 18.76 -4.46
N LYS A 69 -2.75 19.25 -5.54
CA LYS A 69 -2.27 20.34 -6.41
C LYS A 69 -0.95 20.05 -7.13
N ASN A 70 -0.63 20.86 -8.14
CA ASN A 70 0.66 20.82 -8.84
C ASN A 70 1.72 21.60 -8.01
N PRO A 71 2.96 21.11 -7.85
CA PRO A 71 3.58 19.92 -8.45
C PRO A 71 3.43 18.60 -7.69
N GLN A 72 2.82 18.60 -6.52
CA GLN A 72 2.72 17.43 -5.65
C GLN A 72 2.01 16.24 -6.33
N ASN A 73 0.95 16.49 -7.11
CA ASN A 73 0.25 15.45 -7.87
C ASN A 73 1.19 14.62 -8.77
N ARG A 74 2.11 15.31 -9.48
CA ARG A 74 3.05 14.65 -10.39
C ARG A 74 4.03 13.78 -9.64
N LYS A 75 4.54 14.27 -8.50
CA LYS A 75 5.45 13.52 -7.62
C LYS A 75 4.76 12.25 -7.10
N ARG A 76 3.54 12.38 -6.58
CA ARG A 76 2.78 11.23 -6.05
C ARG A 76 2.45 10.20 -7.12
N LEU A 77 2.00 10.63 -8.31
CA LEU A 77 1.76 9.70 -9.41
C LEU A 77 3.03 8.96 -9.83
N GLN A 78 4.18 9.67 -9.87
CA GLN A 78 5.47 9.06 -10.17
C GLN A 78 5.84 7.99 -9.12
N GLN A 79 5.63 8.27 -7.83
CA GLN A 79 5.84 7.29 -6.75
C GLN A 79 4.96 6.04 -6.91
N MET A 80 3.68 6.21 -7.27
CA MET A 80 2.78 5.08 -7.57
C MET A 80 3.27 4.24 -8.74
N ILE A 81 3.72 4.89 -9.83
CA ILE A 81 4.27 4.21 -11.01
C ILE A 81 5.53 3.42 -10.63
N GLU A 82 6.45 4.01 -9.86
CA GLU A 82 7.68 3.35 -9.42
C GLU A 82 7.40 2.15 -8.50
N ALA A 83 6.48 2.28 -7.54
CA ALA A 83 6.06 1.15 -6.71
C ALA A 83 5.46 0.01 -7.55
N LYS A 84 4.65 0.34 -8.56
CA LYS A 84 4.09 -0.64 -9.49
C LYS A 84 5.18 -1.31 -10.33
N ASN A 85 6.18 -0.56 -10.79
CA ASN A 85 7.33 -1.12 -11.51
C ASN A 85 8.12 -2.11 -10.65
N VAL A 86 8.32 -1.82 -9.35
CA VAL A 86 8.95 -2.76 -8.41
C VAL A 86 8.12 -4.05 -8.32
N CYS A 87 6.80 -3.95 -8.20
CA CYS A 87 5.92 -5.11 -8.14
C CYS A 87 5.99 -5.94 -9.43
N GLN A 88 5.93 -5.31 -10.59
CA GLN A 88 5.99 -6.00 -11.88
C GLN A 88 7.35 -6.67 -12.13
N LYS A 89 8.45 -5.98 -11.81
CA LYS A 89 9.81 -6.52 -11.96
C LYS A 89 10.00 -7.81 -11.16
N ASN A 90 9.41 -7.88 -9.96
CA ASN A 90 9.54 -9.04 -9.08
C ASN A 90 8.38 -10.05 -9.21
N GLY A 91 7.43 -9.82 -10.12
CA GLY A 91 6.29 -10.72 -10.31
C GLY A 91 5.30 -10.75 -9.14
N TYR A 92 5.22 -9.67 -8.35
CA TYR A 92 4.25 -9.57 -7.26
C TYR A 92 2.83 -9.48 -7.80
N THR A 93 1.95 -10.33 -7.28
CA THR A 93 0.56 -10.50 -7.75
C THR A 93 -0.48 -10.21 -6.67
N SER A 94 -0.02 -10.06 -5.43
CA SER A 94 -0.82 -9.85 -4.23
C SER A 94 -0.72 -8.41 -3.72
N LEU A 95 0.30 -7.65 -4.16
CA LEU A 95 0.41 -6.22 -3.91
C LEU A 95 -0.31 -5.42 -5.00
N VAL A 96 -1.17 -4.49 -4.57
CA VAL A 96 -2.02 -3.70 -5.47
C VAL A 96 -1.80 -2.22 -5.23
N ILE A 97 -1.28 -1.52 -6.25
CA ILE A 97 -1.26 -0.06 -6.30
C ILE A 97 -2.50 0.39 -7.09
N PRO A 98 -3.37 1.26 -6.54
CA PRO A 98 -4.52 1.80 -7.27
C PRO A 98 -4.14 2.42 -8.62
N GLU A 99 -5.01 2.24 -9.61
CA GLU A 99 -4.88 2.91 -10.91
C GLU A 99 -5.23 4.37 -10.75
N ALA A 100 -4.38 5.26 -11.28
CA ALA A 100 -4.52 6.69 -11.03
C ALA A 100 -4.30 7.53 -12.29
N ARG A 101 -4.90 8.72 -12.37
CA ARG A 101 -4.58 9.76 -13.37
C ARG A 101 -4.66 11.14 -12.72
N ILE A 102 -3.91 12.09 -13.25
CA ILE A 102 -3.99 13.49 -12.81
C ILE A 102 -4.97 14.26 -13.70
N HIS A 103 -5.83 15.07 -13.09
CA HIS A 103 -6.64 16.07 -13.77
C HIS A 103 -6.72 17.35 -12.94
N GLY A 104 -6.23 18.47 -13.50
CA GLY A 104 -6.11 19.72 -12.76
C GLY A 104 -5.32 19.55 -11.46
N ASP A 105 -5.95 19.96 -10.35
CA ASP A 105 -5.39 19.86 -9.00
C ASP A 105 -5.63 18.51 -8.30
N PHE A 106 -6.25 17.54 -8.99
CA PHE A 106 -6.59 16.24 -8.41
C PHE A 106 -5.74 15.09 -8.96
N ILE A 107 -5.45 14.13 -8.09
CA ILE A 107 -5.20 12.74 -8.49
C ILE A 107 -6.54 12.00 -8.38
N ILE A 108 -6.96 11.39 -9.48
CA ILE A 108 -8.16 10.55 -9.56
C ILE A 108 -7.69 9.10 -9.49
N GLU A 109 -8.09 8.38 -8.44
CA GLU A 109 -7.69 7.00 -8.20
C GLU A 109 -8.89 6.06 -8.23
N ARG A 110 -8.69 4.84 -8.70
CA ARG A 110 -9.68 3.77 -8.59
C ARG A 110 -9.80 3.29 -7.15
N CYS A 111 -11.02 3.13 -6.65
CA CYS A 111 -11.26 2.51 -5.35
C CYS A 111 -10.81 1.04 -5.36
N LEU A 112 -10.17 0.61 -4.28
CA LEU A 112 -9.97 -0.81 -4.01
C LEU A 112 -11.28 -1.43 -3.50
N PRO A 113 -11.55 -2.72 -3.77
CA PRO A 113 -12.80 -3.39 -3.36
C PRO A 113 -12.77 -3.77 -1.87
N LEU A 114 -12.68 -2.77 -1.00
CA LEU A 114 -12.58 -2.92 0.45
C LEU A 114 -13.98 -3.18 1.05
N ARG A 115 -14.39 -4.45 1.15
CA ARG A 115 -15.72 -4.82 1.67
C ARG A 115 -15.96 -4.36 3.10
N ASP A 116 -14.93 -4.45 3.94
CA ASP A 116 -15.04 -4.18 5.39
C ASP A 116 -14.52 -2.78 5.79
N GLY A 117 -14.19 -1.93 4.81
CA GLY A 117 -13.60 -0.62 5.06
C GLY A 117 -12.17 -0.68 5.63
N LEU A 118 -11.65 0.49 6.04
CA LEU A 118 -10.26 0.68 6.50
C LEU A 118 -10.09 0.71 8.02
N GLU A 119 -11.15 0.40 8.78
CA GLU A 119 -11.10 0.43 10.24
C GLU A 119 -10.06 -0.56 10.77
N GLN A 120 -9.13 -0.07 11.61
CA GLN A 120 -8.02 -0.84 12.19
C GLN A 120 -8.46 -2.21 12.71
N LYS A 121 -9.56 -2.24 13.50
CA LYS A 121 -10.09 -3.46 14.10
C LYS A 121 -10.57 -4.48 13.06
N LYS A 122 -11.26 -4.03 12.01
CA LYS A 122 -11.76 -4.91 10.94
C LYS A 122 -10.61 -5.46 10.11
N GLN A 123 -9.59 -4.65 9.86
CA GLN A 123 -8.39 -5.04 9.13
C GLN A 123 -7.57 -6.08 9.90
N ILE A 124 -7.37 -5.88 11.21
CA ILE A 124 -6.77 -6.88 12.10
C ILE A 124 -7.60 -8.16 12.12
N GLY A 125 -8.93 -8.05 12.24
CA GLY A 125 -9.82 -9.20 12.25
C GLY A 125 -9.75 -10.02 10.98
N LEU A 126 -9.80 -9.36 9.82
CA LEU A 126 -9.64 -10.01 8.51
C LEU A 126 -8.31 -10.77 8.43
N TYR A 127 -7.22 -10.15 8.89
CA TYR A 127 -5.92 -10.79 8.91
C TYR A 127 -5.87 -12.03 9.81
N ILE A 128 -6.41 -11.94 11.02
CA ILE A 128 -6.45 -13.07 11.98
C ILE A 128 -7.33 -14.21 11.43
N GLU A 129 -8.53 -13.90 10.93
CA GLU A 129 -9.50 -14.88 10.45
C GLU A 129 -9.07 -15.57 9.14
N GLN A 130 -8.23 -14.91 8.33
CA GLN A 130 -7.81 -15.39 7.01
C GLN A 130 -6.30 -15.53 6.92
N GLN A 131 -5.61 -15.75 8.04
CA GLN A 131 -4.14 -15.74 8.15
C GLN A 131 -3.46 -16.54 7.03
N GLU A 132 -3.88 -17.78 6.79
CA GLU A 132 -3.29 -18.65 5.78
C GLU A 132 -3.36 -18.06 4.36
N LYS A 133 -4.44 -17.36 4.01
CA LYS A 133 -4.59 -16.72 2.69
C LYS A 133 -3.60 -15.58 2.50
N PHE A 134 -3.22 -14.90 3.58
CA PHE A 134 -2.30 -13.76 3.55
C PHE A 134 -0.83 -14.17 3.41
N THR A 135 -0.46 -15.46 3.54
CA THR A 135 0.95 -15.90 3.48
C THR A 135 1.68 -15.38 2.24
N LYS A 136 1.10 -15.55 1.04
CA LYS A 136 1.73 -15.03 -0.20
C LYS A 136 1.82 -13.51 -0.22
N ALA A 137 0.76 -12.82 0.21
CA ALA A 137 0.73 -11.36 0.23
C ALA A 137 1.78 -10.78 1.19
N VAL A 138 1.94 -11.38 2.37
CA VAL A 138 2.95 -10.99 3.37
C VAL A 138 4.36 -11.26 2.87
N GLU A 139 4.58 -12.38 2.18
CA GLU A 139 5.87 -12.67 1.54
C GLU A 139 6.24 -11.59 0.52
N GLU A 140 5.35 -11.31 -0.43
CA GLU A 140 5.56 -10.28 -1.46
C GLU A 140 5.74 -8.90 -0.83
N PHE A 141 4.93 -8.55 0.19
CA PHE A 141 5.02 -7.27 0.89
C PHE A 141 6.35 -7.10 1.61
N THR A 142 6.81 -8.13 2.32
CA THR A 142 8.10 -8.09 3.02
C THR A 142 9.24 -7.92 2.03
N ALA A 143 9.22 -8.68 0.93
CA ALA A 143 10.23 -8.58 -0.13
C ALA A 143 10.19 -7.21 -0.84
N PHE A 144 9.01 -6.61 -0.98
CA PHE A 144 8.83 -5.23 -1.45
C PHE A 144 9.49 -4.24 -0.48
N LEU A 145 9.18 -4.32 0.82
CA LEU A 145 9.80 -3.44 1.82
C LEU A 145 11.32 -3.58 1.87
N CYS A 146 11.88 -4.76 1.64
CA CYS A 146 13.34 -4.94 1.57
C CYS A 146 13.99 -4.21 0.38
N GLN A 147 13.23 -3.78 -0.62
CA GLN A 147 13.70 -3.09 -1.83
C GLN A 147 13.30 -1.61 -1.90
N THR A 148 12.49 -1.13 -0.95
CA THR A 148 11.87 0.20 -1.01
C THR A 148 11.91 0.90 0.34
N LEU A 149 11.75 2.23 0.33
CA LEU A 149 11.47 3.01 1.53
C LEU A 149 9.98 3.34 1.55
N LEU A 150 9.33 3.09 2.69
CA LEU A 150 7.95 3.46 2.95
C LEU A 150 7.81 3.62 4.48
N ASP A 151 7.96 4.85 4.96
CA ASP A 151 8.15 5.12 6.39
C ASP A 151 6.81 5.23 7.16
N ASP A 152 5.73 5.61 6.46
CA ASP A 152 4.42 5.86 7.06
C ASP A 152 3.55 4.60 7.19
N LEU A 153 4.16 3.48 7.60
CA LEU A 153 3.48 2.18 7.72
C LEU A 153 3.04 1.80 9.12
N SER A 154 3.54 2.49 10.14
CA SER A 154 3.15 2.24 11.52
C SER A 154 3.07 3.54 12.31
N ALA A 155 2.19 3.55 13.31
CA ALA A 155 2.02 4.66 14.23
C ALA A 155 1.84 4.15 15.65
N GLN A 156 2.17 4.98 16.64
CA GLN A 156 1.80 4.72 18.01
C GLN A 156 0.33 5.14 18.19
N LEU A 157 -0.55 4.17 18.37
CA LEU A 157 -1.98 4.43 18.56
C LEU A 157 -2.26 4.66 20.06
N TRP A 158 -2.70 5.87 20.39
CA TRP A 158 -3.13 6.34 21.72
C TRP A 158 -2.07 6.23 22.83
N MET A 159 -1.59 7.38 23.34
CA MET A 159 -0.57 7.50 24.41
C MET A 159 -1.02 7.02 25.82
N GLY A 160 -1.84 5.97 25.93
CA GLY A 160 -2.31 5.46 27.22
C GLY A 160 -2.74 4.00 27.26
N LEU A 161 -2.86 3.30 26.12
CA LEU A 161 -3.33 1.90 26.08
C LEU A 161 -2.26 0.90 25.61
N SER A 162 -1.25 1.36 24.87
CA SER A 162 -0.11 0.54 24.48
C SER A 162 1.09 1.41 24.09
N SER A 163 2.29 1.01 24.48
CA SER A 163 3.55 1.60 24.01
C SER A 163 3.95 1.09 22.61
N VAL A 164 3.22 0.12 22.07
CA VAL A 164 3.54 -0.58 20.83
C VAL A 164 3.16 0.26 19.62
N ARG A 165 4.05 0.33 18.63
CA ARG A 165 3.73 0.88 17.32
C ARG A 165 3.02 -0.18 16.50
N VAL A 166 1.86 0.15 15.97
CA VAL A 166 1.03 -0.79 15.22
C VAL A 166 0.89 -0.35 13.77
N GLY A 167 0.64 -1.30 12.87
CA GLY A 167 0.51 -1.05 11.44
C GLY A 167 -0.63 -0.09 11.10
N ARG A 168 -0.43 0.75 10.07
CA ARG A 168 -1.41 1.70 9.53
C ARG A 168 -2.14 1.11 8.34
N TYR A 169 -3.33 0.55 8.57
CA TYR A 169 -4.12 -0.06 7.49
C TYR A 169 -4.82 0.96 6.58
N ASP A 170 -4.82 2.25 6.93
CA ASP A 170 -5.25 3.34 6.03
C ASP A 170 -4.30 3.56 4.86
N ASN A 171 -3.02 3.19 5.01
CA ASN A 171 -2.01 3.22 3.95
C ASN A 171 -1.79 1.83 3.30
N VAL A 172 -1.99 0.76 4.08
CA VAL A 172 -1.81 -0.64 3.69
C VAL A 172 -3.10 -1.41 3.93
N ALA A 173 -4.02 -1.36 2.98
CA ALA A 173 -5.34 -1.94 3.13
C ALA A 173 -5.36 -3.42 2.76
N LEU A 174 -5.94 -4.26 3.62
CA LEU A 174 -6.14 -5.68 3.38
C LEU A 174 -7.53 -5.92 2.81
N TYR A 175 -7.61 -6.83 1.83
CA TYR A 175 -8.89 -7.32 1.30
C TYR A 175 -8.72 -8.68 0.63
N LEU A 176 -9.85 -9.35 0.39
CA LEU A 176 -9.93 -10.52 -0.47
C LEU A 176 -10.52 -10.07 -1.82
N ASP A 177 -9.87 -10.45 -2.90
CA ASP A 177 -10.38 -10.14 -4.24
C ASP A 177 -11.58 -11.03 -4.62
N GLU A 178 -12.09 -10.87 -5.85
CA GLU A 178 -13.22 -11.65 -6.36
C GLU A 178 -12.93 -13.16 -6.43
N LYS A 179 -11.65 -13.55 -6.48
CA LYS A 179 -11.19 -14.94 -6.48
C LYS A 179 -10.89 -15.45 -5.07
N ASN A 180 -11.23 -14.68 -4.03
CA ASN A 180 -10.96 -15.00 -2.64
C ASN A 180 -9.45 -15.08 -2.32
N GLU A 181 -8.61 -14.41 -3.12
CA GLU A 181 -7.17 -14.28 -2.88
C GLU A 181 -6.91 -13.05 -2.01
N ALA A 182 -6.04 -13.20 -1.00
CA ALA A 182 -5.65 -12.08 -0.15
C ALA A 182 -4.77 -11.09 -0.92
N LYS A 183 -5.10 -9.81 -0.81
CA LYS A 183 -4.40 -8.69 -1.42
C LYS A 183 -4.02 -7.65 -0.38
N ILE A 184 -2.91 -6.97 -0.64
CA ILE A 184 -2.44 -5.81 0.12
C ILE A 184 -2.45 -4.60 -0.81
N GLY A 185 -3.36 -3.67 -0.55
CA GLY A 185 -3.50 -2.40 -1.24
C GLY A 185 -2.56 -1.34 -0.69
N LEU A 186 -1.70 -0.78 -1.52
CA LEU A 186 -0.80 0.31 -1.17
C LEU A 186 -1.44 1.65 -1.60
N ILE A 187 -2.21 2.26 -0.69
CA ILE A 187 -3.11 3.39 -1.00
C ILE A 187 -2.41 4.74 -0.92
N ASP A 188 -1.51 4.91 0.05
CA ASP A 188 -0.73 6.15 0.18
C ASP A 188 0.77 5.87 0.10
N LEU A 189 1.37 6.41 -0.95
CA LEU A 189 2.77 6.24 -1.31
C LEU A 189 3.53 7.57 -1.27
N GLU A 190 3.04 8.57 -0.51
CA GLU A 190 3.68 9.89 -0.39
C GLU A 190 5.16 9.82 0.08
N THR A 191 5.52 8.86 0.92
CA THR A 191 6.90 8.65 1.39
C THR A 191 7.65 7.58 0.58
N PHE A 192 7.04 7.05 -0.48
CA PHE A 192 7.65 5.97 -1.24
C PHE A 192 8.92 6.45 -1.97
N SER A 193 9.95 5.61 -1.95
CA SER A 193 11.06 5.67 -2.89
C SER A 193 11.66 4.29 -3.14
N PRO A 194 12.11 3.99 -4.37
CA PRO A 194 12.88 2.77 -4.63
C PRO A 194 14.27 2.89 -3.99
N LEU A 195 14.78 1.80 -3.41
CA LEU A 195 16.12 1.77 -2.84
C LEU A 195 17.06 0.92 -3.70
N PRO A 196 18.22 1.46 -4.13
CA PRO A 196 19.15 0.72 -4.98
C PRO A 196 19.90 -0.40 -4.24
N SER A 197 20.08 -0.30 -2.91
CA SER A 197 20.52 -1.40 -2.03
C SER A 197 20.19 -1.06 -0.57
N LYS A 198 19.78 -2.05 0.24
CA LYS A 198 19.58 -1.85 1.69
C LYS A 198 20.80 -2.34 2.47
N SER A 199 21.23 -1.53 3.42
CA SER A 199 22.15 -1.96 4.47
C SER A 199 21.47 -2.96 5.40
N PRO A 200 22.22 -3.73 6.21
CA PRO A 200 21.65 -4.63 7.22
C PRO A 200 20.58 -3.98 8.10
N ARG A 201 20.85 -2.73 8.54
CA ARG A 201 19.90 -1.94 9.33
C ARG A 201 18.60 -1.65 8.55
N GLY A 202 18.68 -1.52 7.23
CA GLY A 202 17.51 -1.34 6.37
C GLY A 202 16.64 -2.59 6.26
N VAL A 203 17.24 -3.80 6.17
CA VAL A 203 16.49 -5.06 6.13
C VAL A 203 15.79 -5.31 7.47
N PHE A 204 16.48 -5.05 8.59
CA PHE A 204 15.89 -5.08 9.93
C PHE A 204 14.66 -4.18 10.02
N GLN A 205 14.76 -2.91 9.62
CA GLN A 205 13.62 -1.99 9.62
C GLN A 205 12.48 -2.46 8.71
N SER A 206 12.78 -3.13 7.60
CA SER A 206 11.76 -3.69 6.70
C SER A 206 10.98 -4.81 7.38
N CYS A 207 11.69 -5.74 8.03
CA CYS A 207 11.08 -6.83 8.81
C CYS A 207 10.25 -6.28 9.97
N LEU A 208 10.77 -5.27 10.67
CA LEU A 208 10.06 -4.61 11.77
C LEU A 208 8.73 -4.01 11.30
N GLN A 209 8.70 -3.29 10.18
CA GLN A 209 7.47 -2.72 9.62
C GLN A 209 6.49 -3.82 9.17
N ALA A 210 6.99 -4.90 8.56
CA ALA A 210 6.15 -6.04 8.19
C ALA A 210 5.52 -6.71 9.43
N ILE A 211 6.30 -6.92 10.50
CA ILE A 211 5.83 -7.53 11.75
C ILE A 211 4.73 -6.68 12.41
N ARG A 212 4.84 -5.35 12.36
CA ARG A 212 3.80 -4.43 12.88
C ARG A 212 2.44 -4.56 12.20
N LEU A 213 2.41 -5.04 10.97
CA LEU A 213 1.19 -5.30 10.21
C LEU A 213 0.77 -6.77 10.29
N PHE A 214 1.74 -7.69 10.37
CA PHE A 214 1.53 -9.13 10.19
C PHE A 214 2.32 -9.97 11.23
N PRO A 215 2.08 -9.80 12.54
CA PRO A 215 2.90 -10.42 13.59
C PRO A 215 2.79 -11.96 13.62
N LEU A 216 1.67 -12.51 13.14
CA LEU A 216 1.46 -13.97 13.03
C LEU A 216 2.23 -14.64 11.89
N HIS A 217 2.86 -13.88 10.99
CA HIS A 217 3.72 -14.39 9.90
C HIS A 217 5.22 -14.21 10.19
N PHE A 218 5.60 -14.13 11.47
CA PHE A 218 6.96 -13.82 11.91
C PHE A 218 8.05 -14.65 11.21
N GLU A 219 7.93 -15.99 11.21
CA GLU A 219 8.92 -16.89 10.61
C GLU A 219 9.09 -16.65 9.11
N LEU A 220 7.97 -16.40 8.41
CA LEU A 220 7.98 -16.06 6.99
C LEU A 220 8.71 -14.74 6.75
N ILE A 221 8.41 -13.71 7.55
CA ILE A 221 9.03 -12.38 7.44
C ILE A 221 10.55 -12.48 7.66
N LEU A 222 10.99 -13.23 8.68
CA LEU A 222 12.42 -13.48 8.92
C LEU A 222 13.07 -14.20 7.75
N ALA A 223 12.44 -15.28 7.26
CA ALA A 223 12.96 -16.06 6.15
C ALA A 223 13.11 -15.20 4.88
N VAL A 224 12.15 -14.32 4.59
CA VAL A 224 12.24 -13.35 3.49
C VAL A 224 13.38 -12.36 3.74
N GLY A 225 13.48 -11.78 4.93
CA GLY A 225 14.55 -10.85 5.29
C GLY A 225 15.96 -11.45 5.10
N LYS A 226 16.16 -12.71 5.52
CA LYS A 226 17.42 -13.46 5.36
C LYS A 226 17.83 -13.65 3.89
N ARG A 227 16.89 -13.62 2.93
CA ARG A 227 17.19 -13.65 1.48
C ARG A 227 17.86 -12.36 0.99
N PHE A 228 17.57 -11.23 1.64
CA PHE A 228 18.14 -9.92 1.29
C PHE A 228 19.38 -9.56 2.10
N ASP A 229 19.42 -9.98 3.37
CA ASP A 229 20.62 -9.89 4.21
C ASP A 229 20.68 -11.06 5.20
N PRO A 230 21.59 -12.03 5.02
CA PRO A 230 21.79 -13.12 5.97
C PRO A 230 22.14 -12.66 7.39
N GLN A 231 22.72 -11.46 7.56
CA GLN A 231 23.07 -10.95 8.89
C GLN A 231 21.85 -10.46 9.68
N ASN A 232 20.66 -10.40 9.07
CA ASN A 232 19.43 -10.01 9.74
C ASN A 232 19.06 -10.93 10.92
N GLU A 233 19.58 -12.16 10.95
CA GLU A 233 19.46 -13.09 12.08
C GLU A 233 19.96 -12.51 13.41
N LYS A 234 20.92 -11.58 13.37
CA LYS A 234 21.43 -10.91 14.57
C LYS A 234 20.36 -10.07 15.28
N PHE A 235 19.30 -9.67 14.58
CA PHE A 235 18.19 -8.88 15.12
C PHE A 235 16.95 -9.72 15.44
N GLU A 236 17.04 -11.05 15.33
CA GLU A 236 15.90 -11.95 15.52
C GLU A 236 15.24 -11.78 16.91
N LYS A 237 16.06 -11.60 17.95
CA LYS A 237 15.57 -11.34 19.31
C LYS A 237 14.76 -10.06 19.40
N ASP A 238 15.29 -8.95 18.86
CA ASP A 238 14.61 -7.65 18.87
C ASP A 238 13.28 -7.70 18.09
N LEU A 239 13.27 -8.40 16.95
CA LEU A 239 12.06 -8.60 16.15
C LEU A 239 11.03 -9.47 16.88
N GLN A 240 11.46 -10.48 17.65
CA GLN A 240 10.58 -11.34 18.44
C GLN A 240 9.95 -10.59 19.61
N GLU A 241 10.68 -9.69 20.27
CA GLU A 241 10.15 -8.82 21.33
C GLU A 241 9.06 -7.87 20.80
N GLU A 242 9.29 -7.26 19.63
CA GLU A 242 8.26 -6.43 18.97
C GLU A 242 7.02 -7.29 18.62
N ARG A 243 7.24 -8.47 18.02
CA ARG A 243 6.17 -9.40 17.66
C ARG A 243 5.32 -9.79 18.87
N ALA A 244 5.93 -10.15 20.00
CA ALA A 244 5.20 -10.54 21.20
C ALA A 244 4.26 -9.42 21.67
N SER A 245 4.76 -8.20 21.70
CA SER A 245 3.99 -7.02 22.11
C SER A 245 2.82 -6.72 21.16
N LEU A 246 3.00 -6.98 19.85
CA LEU A 246 1.95 -6.83 18.84
C LEU A 246 0.88 -7.93 18.93
N VAL A 247 1.27 -9.17 19.21
CA VAL A 247 0.31 -10.27 19.39
C VAL A 247 -0.62 -9.98 20.57
N GLU A 248 -0.07 -9.52 21.69
CA GLU A 248 -0.86 -9.11 22.86
C GLU A 248 -1.83 -7.95 22.53
N TYR A 249 -1.37 -6.96 21.76
CA TYR A 249 -2.24 -5.88 21.27
C TYR A 249 -3.36 -6.40 20.36
N PHE A 250 -3.05 -7.31 19.43
CA PHE A 250 -4.02 -7.89 18.50
C PHE A 250 -5.09 -8.67 19.28
N ASP A 251 -4.68 -9.46 20.28
CA ASP A 251 -5.59 -10.20 21.15
C ASP A 251 -6.48 -9.26 21.97
N THR A 252 -5.94 -8.16 22.51
CA THR A 252 -6.72 -7.17 23.25
C THR A 252 -7.78 -6.49 22.36
N ILE A 253 -7.40 -6.07 21.14
CA ILE A 253 -8.28 -5.34 20.22
C ILE A 253 -9.34 -6.25 19.59
N TYR A 254 -9.00 -7.51 19.33
CA TYR A 254 -9.83 -8.43 18.57
C TYR A 254 -10.55 -9.47 19.46
N GLN A 255 -9.88 -10.07 20.44
CA GLN A 255 -10.43 -11.18 21.25
C GLN A 255 -11.21 -10.75 22.50
N ASP A 256 -10.82 -9.68 23.19
CA ASP A 256 -11.47 -9.33 24.48
C ASP A 256 -12.94 -8.88 24.35
N HIS A 257 -13.44 -8.66 23.12
CA HIS A 257 -14.86 -8.43 22.89
C HIS A 257 -15.70 -9.69 22.69
N ARG A 258 -15.11 -10.84 22.31
CA ARG A 258 -15.86 -12.13 22.29
C ARG A 258 -16.09 -12.67 23.70
N ARG A 259 -15.37 -12.17 24.70
CA ARG A 259 -15.54 -12.52 26.13
C ARG A 259 -16.56 -11.63 26.86
N PHE A 260 -17.04 -10.56 26.23
CA PHE A 260 -18.01 -9.61 26.80
C PHE A 260 -19.41 -9.70 26.17
N VAL A 261 -19.67 -10.72 25.33
CA VAL A 261 -21.01 -11.07 24.83
C VAL A 261 -21.50 -12.34 25.51
#